data_AF-E2N9A4-F1
#
_entry.id   AF-E2N9A4-F1
#
_cell.length_a   1.000
_cell.length_b   1.000
_cell.length_c   1.000
_cell.angle_alpha   90.00
_cell.angle_beta   90.00
_cell.angle_gamma   90.00
#
_symmetry.space_group_name_H-M   'P 1'
#
loop_
_entity.id
_entity.type
_entity.pdbx_description
1 polymer ?
#
loop_
_entity_poly.entity_id
_entity_poly.type
_entity_poly.pdbx_seq_one_letter_code
_entity_poly.pdbx_strand_id
1 'polypeptide(L)'
;MEKQKQKTGLCKMISAWIICIVLVMSVPIQAQNLLTGWDDTAGTPYDAGWRVDESISITWGNLAASSGNRYRINVGSPASNGTDQMLYITEVDTKYGYPVKPVENKFYQLSGKAWRRNGGSGSATFNFYFADDLLATKPVSKKSLTLSGNNVVNTFNSLRFVAPEGFTSGYFLWDVHVNGGNWNEAGIWLLQLTELGNAVSVKFDTNGGSSVDNQYFLEGESYTISKPADPVKDDGSPFDGWYADKEFTIPYDFSVAITAATTIFAKWEDASVVKTQLQTLISEVESAKEGGTEAGINYLQTVIGEAQAIVDNSGSTISDFTTAISNLNTALAIYRDCSLKELLVERSIIPGFSATTYIYTYDLAPGASIPTVTATAVASVASASIKQASAIPGSTVVTVTAGDGSTQTYTVTFRVNYMAAWDGNGMGTTTDIPSNFGWKCSSDVTWVNADNSNDTYAYRYRDNFGSGVGRVITHPVNNNVFSFPVSLTGGKVYNFTCRNSNVNGTCTTMFGINMSKDAMGRMLNSQSKTSAKWNSLSTFNFNFAA
;
A
#
# COMPACT_ATOMS: atom_id res chain seq x y z
N MET A 1 54.54 30.36 -72.69
CA MET A 1 55.47 31.50 -72.83
C MET A 1 54.76 32.68 -72.21
N GLU A 2 55.19 33.36 -71.16
CA GLU A 2 56.49 33.51 -70.48
C GLU A 2 56.18 33.91 -69.02
N LYS A 3 56.70 33.19 -68.04
CA LYS A 3 57.93 33.45 -67.26
C LYS A 3 57.65 34.15 -65.93
N GLN A 4 57.91 33.37 -64.88
CA GLN A 4 58.32 33.79 -63.55
C GLN A 4 59.37 34.92 -63.60
N LYS A 5 59.33 35.79 -62.58
CA LYS A 5 60.56 36.17 -61.87
C LYS A 5 60.29 36.52 -60.41
N GLN A 6 60.89 35.68 -59.59
CA GLN A 6 61.12 35.77 -58.14
C GLN A 6 62.36 36.64 -57.86
N LYS A 7 62.55 36.98 -56.57
CA LYS A 7 63.71 37.60 -55.86
C LYS A 7 63.45 39.06 -55.46
N THR A 8 63.69 39.53 -54.24
CA THR A 8 64.50 39.13 -53.06
C THR A 8 64.11 40.12 -51.96
N GLY A 9 63.87 39.82 -50.68
CA GLY A 9 64.75 39.18 -49.70
C GLY A 9 65.42 40.26 -48.80
N LEU A 10 64.92 40.47 -47.57
CA LEU A 10 65.76 40.78 -46.39
C LEU A 10 65.04 40.46 -45.06
N CYS A 11 65.80 39.89 -44.13
CA CYS A 11 65.43 39.22 -42.88
C CYS A 11 65.36 40.14 -41.65
N LYS A 12 64.52 39.72 -40.66
CA LYS A 12 64.62 39.87 -39.18
C LYS A 12 64.53 41.32 -38.63
N MET A 13 63.87 41.65 -37.50
CA MET A 13 63.59 40.91 -36.27
C MET A 13 62.53 41.67 -35.42
N ILE A 14 61.53 40.94 -34.92
CA ILE A 14 60.83 41.03 -33.62
C ILE A 14 60.84 42.38 -32.87
N SER A 15 59.66 42.97 -32.62
CA SER A 15 59.08 43.13 -31.28
C SER A 15 57.83 44.04 -31.27
N ALA A 16 57.04 43.87 -30.21
CA ALA A 16 55.94 44.71 -29.75
C ALA A 16 54.57 44.46 -30.39
N TRP A 17 53.80 43.66 -29.64
CA TRP A 17 52.37 43.49 -29.70
C TRP A 17 51.66 44.84 -29.69
N ILE A 18 50.94 45.15 -30.77
CA ILE A 18 49.83 46.11 -30.71
C ILE A 18 48.57 45.28 -30.68
N ILE A 19 47.99 45.22 -29.48
CA ILE A 19 46.65 44.75 -29.20
C ILE A 19 45.72 45.62 -30.05
N CYS A 20 45.30 45.10 -31.21
CA CYS A 20 44.11 45.59 -31.88
C CYS A 20 42.94 45.23 -30.98
N ILE A 21 42.52 46.19 -30.17
CA ILE A 21 41.18 46.26 -29.61
C ILE A 21 40.24 46.22 -30.81
N VAL A 22 39.80 45.01 -31.17
CA VAL A 22 38.51 44.86 -31.84
C VAL A 22 37.51 45.27 -30.78
N LEU A 23 37.15 46.56 -30.81
CA LEU A 23 35.89 47.05 -30.29
C LEU A 23 34.82 46.17 -30.97
N VAL A 24 34.50 45.05 -30.31
CA VAL A 24 33.23 44.37 -30.50
C VAL A 24 32.24 45.40 -30.00
N MET A 25 31.82 46.27 -30.91
CA MET A 25 30.56 46.97 -30.77
C MET A 25 29.58 45.86 -30.46
N SER A 26 29.15 45.83 -29.21
CA SER A 26 27.98 45.11 -28.75
C SER A 26 26.82 45.69 -29.55
N VAL A 27 26.66 45.20 -30.77
CA VAL A 27 25.38 45.22 -31.45
C VAL A 27 24.51 44.43 -30.50
N PRO A 28 23.52 45.04 -29.83
CA PRO A 28 22.48 44.22 -29.25
C PRO A 28 21.93 43.50 -30.47
N ILE A 29 22.15 42.18 -30.54
CA ILE A 29 21.37 41.33 -31.40
C ILE A 29 19.97 41.56 -30.86
N GLN A 30 19.26 42.53 -31.46
CA GLN A 30 17.82 42.63 -31.37
C GLN A 30 17.38 41.21 -31.61
N ALA A 31 16.75 40.62 -30.59
CA ALA A 31 16.17 39.30 -30.65
C ALA A 31 15.57 39.15 -32.04
N GLN A 32 16.25 38.40 -32.92
CA GLN A 32 15.61 37.94 -34.12
C GLN A 32 14.66 36.88 -33.60
N ASN A 33 13.50 37.37 -33.20
CA ASN A 33 12.32 36.58 -33.02
C ASN A 33 12.11 35.95 -34.40
N LEU A 34 12.53 34.70 -34.56
CA LEU A 34 12.34 33.94 -35.79
C LEU A 34 10.84 33.73 -36.10
N LEU A 35 9.96 34.32 -35.28
CA LEU A 35 8.51 34.40 -35.41
C LEU A 35 7.95 35.84 -35.29
N THR A 36 8.77 36.91 -35.27
CA THR A 36 8.24 38.26 -35.62
C THR A 36 7.93 38.24 -37.11
N GLY A 37 6.69 37.90 -37.43
CA GLY A 37 6.25 37.49 -38.77
C GLY A 37 5.23 36.35 -38.75
N TRP A 38 4.94 35.76 -37.58
CA TRP A 38 3.78 34.90 -37.37
C TRP A 38 2.51 35.76 -37.25
N ASP A 39 2.20 36.45 -38.35
CA ASP A 39 1.01 37.26 -38.59
C ASP A 39 0.35 36.67 -39.83
N ASP A 40 -0.86 36.14 -39.67
CA ASP A 40 -1.62 35.41 -40.69
C ASP A 40 -2.37 36.35 -41.66
N THR A 41 -2.09 37.64 -41.66
CA THR A 41 -2.91 38.61 -42.39
C THR A 41 -2.94 38.48 -43.92
N ALA A 42 -2.22 37.54 -44.58
CA ALA A 42 -2.31 37.41 -46.05
C ALA A 42 -1.87 36.07 -46.71
N GLY A 43 -1.82 34.92 -46.04
CA GLY A 43 -1.28 33.68 -46.66
C GLY A 43 -2.10 32.41 -46.44
N THR A 44 -2.20 31.56 -47.46
CA THR A 44 -2.70 30.18 -47.24
C THR A 44 -1.64 29.37 -46.48
N PRO A 45 -2.03 28.42 -45.61
CA PRO A 45 -1.12 27.63 -44.76
C PRO A 45 0.06 26.96 -45.47
N TYR A 46 -0.07 26.67 -46.77
CA TYR A 46 1.02 26.13 -47.61
C TYR A 46 2.22 27.10 -47.70
N ASP A 47 1.96 28.40 -47.71
CA ASP A 47 2.97 29.47 -47.76
C ASP A 47 3.55 29.79 -46.37
N ALA A 48 2.85 29.40 -45.30
CA ALA A 48 3.29 29.51 -43.91
C ALA A 48 4.07 28.27 -43.42
N GLY A 49 4.41 27.33 -44.31
CA GLY A 49 5.25 26.16 -44.00
C GLY A 49 4.52 24.93 -43.48
N TRP A 50 3.19 24.85 -43.61
CA TRP A 50 2.39 23.71 -43.14
C TRP A 50 2.51 22.56 -44.15
N ARG A 51 3.54 21.72 -44.03
CA ARG A 51 3.66 20.47 -44.78
C ARG A 51 3.08 19.32 -43.99
N VAL A 52 2.23 18.56 -44.66
CA VAL A 52 1.43 17.48 -44.09
C VAL A 52 1.84 16.22 -44.84
N ASP A 53 1.89 15.08 -44.15
CA ASP A 53 1.94 13.79 -44.82
C ASP A 53 0.74 13.68 -45.78
N GLU A 54 0.99 13.37 -47.06
CA GLU A 54 -0.04 13.30 -48.11
C GLU A 54 -1.12 12.23 -47.81
N SER A 55 -0.88 11.34 -46.84
CA SER A 55 -1.85 10.34 -46.36
C SER A 55 -2.90 10.87 -45.38
N ILE A 56 -2.75 12.10 -44.85
CA ILE A 56 -3.64 12.67 -43.82
C ILE A 56 -4.56 13.72 -44.48
N SER A 57 -5.87 13.48 -44.48
CA SER A 57 -6.83 14.46 -44.98
C SER A 57 -7.02 15.60 -43.98
N ILE A 58 -6.58 16.81 -44.34
CA ILE A 58 -6.94 18.04 -43.63
C ILE A 58 -8.17 18.65 -44.27
N THR A 59 -9.19 18.95 -43.45
CA THR A 59 -10.35 19.72 -43.90
C THR A 59 -10.20 21.18 -43.48
N TRP A 60 -9.94 22.04 -44.45
CA TRP A 60 -10.01 23.49 -44.28
C TRP A 60 -11.48 23.94 -44.37
N GLY A 61 -11.98 24.64 -43.35
CA GLY A 61 -13.42 24.92 -43.24
C GLY A 61 -13.76 26.38 -43.03
N ASN A 62 -14.75 26.87 -43.79
CA ASN A 62 -15.64 27.95 -43.33
C ASN A 62 -16.64 27.36 -42.32
N LEU A 63 -16.99 28.13 -41.29
CA LEU A 63 -17.90 27.73 -40.20
C LEU A 63 -19.33 27.48 -40.68
N ALA A 64 -19.57 26.38 -41.38
CA ALA A 64 -20.91 25.95 -41.76
C ALA A 64 -20.96 24.42 -41.87
N ALA A 65 -21.24 23.72 -40.77
CA ALA A 65 -22.05 22.49 -40.75
C ALA A 65 -22.10 21.87 -39.35
N SER A 66 -23.19 21.16 -39.08
CA SER A 66 -23.78 20.94 -37.76
C SER A 66 -23.90 19.45 -37.37
N SER A 67 -22.85 18.62 -37.52
CA SER A 67 -23.02 17.17 -37.23
C SER A 67 -21.78 16.34 -36.88
N GLY A 68 -20.66 16.91 -36.39
CA GLY A 68 -19.53 16.08 -35.92
C GLY A 68 -18.57 16.82 -34.97
N ASN A 69 -17.88 16.05 -34.10
CA ASN A 69 -16.79 16.53 -33.24
C ASN A 69 -15.68 17.13 -34.11
N ARG A 70 -15.57 18.47 -34.09
CA ARG A 70 -14.54 19.23 -34.80
C ARG A 70 -13.77 20.08 -33.81
N TYR A 71 -12.46 19.92 -33.80
CA TYR A 71 -11.57 20.67 -32.90
C TYR A 71 -10.78 21.69 -33.72
N ARG A 72 -10.57 22.88 -33.15
CA ARG A 72 -10.01 24.03 -33.87
C ARG A 72 -8.65 24.44 -33.33
N ILE A 73 -7.72 24.73 -34.22
CA ILE A 73 -6.53 25.53 -33.88
C ILE A 73 -6.50 26.78 -34.76
N ASN A 74 -6.41 27.94 -34.11
CA ASN A 74 -6.22 29.24 -34.73
C ASN A 74 -4.82 29.78 -34.34
N VAL A 75 -4.10 30.30 -35.31
CA VAL A 75 -2.73 30.80 -35.18
C VAL A 75 -2.71 32.32 -35.37
N GLY A 76 -3.68 33.03 -34.77
CA GLY A 76 -3.89 34.46 -34.98
C GLY A 76 -4.86 35.12 -33.97
N SER A 77 -5.05 36.44 -34.11
CA SER A 77 -5.84 37.31 -33.22
C SER A 77 -7.36 37.20 -33.47
N PRO A 78 -8.22 37.28 -32.45
CA PRO A 78 -9.67 37.10 -32.61
C PRO A 78 -10.43 38.34 -33.11
N ALA A 79 -9.75 39.30 -33.74
CA ALA A 79 -10.37 40.53 -34.18
C ALA A 79 -11.25 40.26 -35.42
N SER A 80 -12.50 39.89 -35.14
CA SER A 80 -13.60 39.55 -36.05
C SER A 80 -13.55 38.13 -36.63
N ASN A 81 -14.60 37.34 -36.36
CA ASN A 81 -14.84 36.01 -36.93
C ASN A 81 -15.15 36.09 -38.45
N GLY A 82 -14.22 36.60 -39.25
CA GLY A 82 -14.36 36.80 -40.68
C GLY A 82 -13.33 36.01 -41.47
N THR A 83 -13.80 35.14 -42.36
CA THR A 83 -13.09 34.55 -43.52
C THR A 83 -11.75 33.81 -43.35
N ASP A 84 -11.14 33.77 -42.16
CA ASP A 84 -9.84 33.12 -41.98
C ASP A 84 -9.94 31.58 -42.01
N GLN A 85 -9.06 30.96 -42.80
CA GLN A 85 -8.96 29.51 -42.93
C GLN A 85 -8.41 28.93 -41.63
N MET A 86 -9.28 28.27 -40.84
CA MET A 86 -8.88 27.59 -39.61
C MET A 86 -8.60 26.10 -39.85
N LEU A 87 -7.63 25.55 -39.13
CA LEU A 87 -7.36 24.11 -39.13
C LEU A 87 -8.39 23.41 -38.22
N TYR A 88 -9.11 22.44 -38.80
CA TYR A 88 -9.99 21.55 -38.06
C TYR A 88 -9.46 20.13 -38.09
N ILE A 89 -9.68 19.43 -36.99
CA ILE A 89 -9.48 17.99 -36.91
C ILE A 89 -10.84 17.34 -36.67
N THR A 90 -11.18 16.33 -37.48
CA THR A 90 -12.49 15.66 -37.51
C THR A 90 -12.47 14.29 -36.82
N GLU A 91 -11.28 13.81 -36.49
CA GLU A 91 -11.03 12.52 -35.87
C GLU A 91 -10.26 12.72 -34.55
N VAL A 92 -10.56 11.88 -33.56
CA VAL A 92 -9.89 11.90 -32.25
C VAL A 92 -8.55 11.19 -32.38
N ASP A 93 -7.52 11.67 -31.68
CA ASP A 93 -6.15 11.11 -31.68
C ASP A 93 -5.39 11.21 -33.02
N THR A 94 -5.86 12.01 -33.98
CA THR A 94 -5.11 12.32 -35.20
C THR A 94 -3.96 13.30 -34.91
N LYS A 95 -2.74 12.92 -35.30
CA LYS A 95 -1.53 13.72 -35.12
C LYS A 95 -1.34 14.70 -36.26
N TYR A 96 -0.99 15.93 -35.93
CA TYR A 96 -0.65 16.98 -36.89
C TYR A 96 0.70 17.58 -36.58
N GLY A 97 1.39 18.07 -37.61
CA GLY A 97 2.77 18.51 -37.48
C GLY A 97 3.15 19.69 -38.33
N TYR A 98 4.06 20.49 -37.80
CA TYR A 98 4.71 21.59 -38.51
C TYR A 98 6.20 21.34 -38.56
N PRO A 99 6.86 21.44 -39.73
CA PRO A 99 8.30 21.39 -39.79
C PRO A 99 8.87 22.57 -39.01
N VAL A 100 9.79 22.28 -38.10
CA VAL A 100 10.51 23.27 -37.29
C VAL A 100 12.01 23.04 -37.45
N LYS A 101 12.75 24.14 -37.46
CA LYS A 101 14.22 24.13 -37.36
C LYS A 101 14.61 24.81 -36.06
N PRO A 102 14.36 24.19 -34.90
CA PRO A 102 14.77 24.78 -33.65
C PRO A 102 16.29 24.81 -33.59
N VAL A 103 16.82 25.86 -32.98
CA VAL A 103 18.21 25.91 -32.55
C VAL A 103 18.36 24.94 -31.38
N GLU A 104 19.38 24.08 -31.45
CA GLU A 104 19.71 23.13 -30.39
C GLU A 104 20.05 23.83 -29.07
N ASN A 105 19.81 23.15 -27.96
CA ASN A 105 20.05 23.66 -26.61
C ASN A 105 19.34 25.00 -26.31
N LYS A 106 18.17 25.21 -26.93
CA LYS A 106 17.30 26.35 -26.63
C LYS A 106 16.04 25.93 -25.90
N PHE A 107 15.60 26.80 -25.00
CA PHE A 107 14.29 26.74 -24.37
C PHE A 107 13.24 27.42 -25.23
N TYR A 108 12.13 26.73 -25.42
CA TYR A 108 10.95 27.26 -26.08
C TYR A 108 9.76 27.26 -25.13
N GLN A 109 8.97 28.31 -25.14
CA GLN A 109 7.74 28.45 -24.37
C GLN A 109 6.57 28.49 -25.33
N LEU A 110 5.69 27.50 -25.21
CA LEU A 110 4.41 27.52 -25.89
C LEU A 110 3.40 28.28 -25.02
N SER A 111 2.77 29.24 -25.67
CA SER A 111 1.69 30.03 -25.11
C SER A 111 0.50 30.01 -26.04
N GLY A 112 -0.66 30.32 -25.49
CA GLY A 112 -1.90 30.39 -26.24
C GLY A 112 -3.07 30.48 -25.29
N LYS A 113 -4.27 30.46 -25.86
CA LYS A 113 -5.47 30.44 -25.04
C LYS A 113 -6.44 29.40 -25.57
N ALA A 114 -6.70 28.44 -24.72
CA ALA A 114 -7.59 27.33 -24.97
C ALA A 114 -9.00 27.70 -24.49
N TRP A 115 -10.01 27.28 -25.22
CA TRP A 115 -11.40 27.59 -24.89
C TRP A 115 -12.34 26.45 -25.25
N ARG A 116 -13.45 26.39 -24.53
CA ARG A 116 -14.56 25.47 -24.79
C ARG A 116 -15.88 26.14 -24.45
N ARG A 117 -16.79 26.22 -25.41
CA ARG A 117 -18.18 26.69 -25.20
C ARG A 117 -19.15 25.51 -25.16
N ASN A 118 -20.05 25.48 -24.18
CA ASN A 118 -21.19 24.54 -24.07
C ASN A 118 -20.87 23.03 -24.26
N GLY A 119 -20.22 22.38 -23.28
CA GLY A 119 -19.70 21.01 -23.45
C GLY A 119 -20.05 19.92 -22.42
N GLY A 120 -20.69 20.25 -21.30
CA GLY A 120 -21.02 19.26 -20.25
C GLY A 120 -19.80 18.73 -19.48
N SER A 121 -19.85 17.47 -19.00
CA SER A 121 -18.95 16.88 -17.99
C SER A 121 -17.68 16.17 -18.51
N GLY A 122 -17.30 16.38 -19.77
CA GLY A 122 -16.12 15.73 -20.39
C GLY A 122 -14.81 16.52 -20.29
N SER A 123 -13.68 15.88 -20.66
CA SER A 123 -12.35 16.51 -20.76
C SER A 123 -11.67 16.28 -22.12
N ALA A 124 -10.83 17.23 -22.55
CA ALA A 124 -9.94 17.07 -23.70
C ALA A 124 -8.51 17.44 -23.32
N THR A 125 -7.57 16.59 -23.70
CA THR A 125 -6.14 16.76 -23.45
C THR A 125 -5.44 17.01 -24.76
N PHE A 126 -4.91 18.22 -24.93
CA PHE A 126 -4.09 18.62 -26.06
C PHE A 126 -2.65 18.27 -25.75
N ASN A 127 -2.05 17.42 -26.57
CA ASN A 127 -0.65 17.05 -26.47
C ASN A 127 0.16 17.84 -27.49
N PHE A 128 1.35 18.26 -27.07
CA PHE A 128 2.31 19.00 -27.88
C PHE A 128 3.68 18.36 -27.71
N TYR A 129 4.43 18.19 -28.78
CA TYR A 129 5.77 17.63 -28.68
C TYR A 129 6.66 17.93 -29.88
N PHE A 130 7.97 18.00 -29.65
CA PHE A 130 8.94 17.92 -30.74
C PHE A 130 9.12 16.45 -31.16
N ALA A 131 9.36 16.19 -32.45
CA ALA A 131 9.70 14.87 -32.97
C ALA A 131 10.61 14.96 -34.20
N ASP A 132 11.42 13.94 -34.43
CA ASP A 132 12.29 13.86 -35.61
C ASP A 132 11.52 13.56 -36.92
N ASP A 133 10.32 12.98 -36.79
CA ASP A 133 9.46 12.58 -37.90
C ASP A 133 7.98 12.92 -37.63
N LEU A 134 7.18 13.01 -38.70
CA LEU A 134 5.75 13.32 -38.67
C LEU A 134 4.90 12.25 -37.97
N LEU A 135 5.36 10.99 -37.99
CA LEU A 135 4.67 9.87 -37.35
C LEU A 135 4.89 9.84 -35.83
N ALA A 136 5.77 10.72 -35.34
CA ALA A 136 6.22 10.78 -33.97
C ALA A 136 6.81 9.45 -33.47
N THR A 137 7.54 8.73 -34.32
CA THR A 137 8.18 7.48 -33.86
C THR A 137 9.29 7.75 -32.85
N LYS A 138 9.82 8.98 -32.84
CA LYS A 138 10.81 9.49 -31.89
C LYS A 138 10.36 10.84 -31.31
N PRO A 139 9.43 10.86 -30.33
CA PRO A 139 9.07 12.09 -29.64
C PRO A 139 10.23 12.54 -28.75
N VAL A 140 10.60 13.80 -28.85
CA VAL A 140 11.77 14.40 -28.20
C VAL A 140 11.40 15.05 -26.86
N SER A 141 10.25 15.70 -26.78
CA SER A 141 9.71 16.22 -25.52
C SER A 141 8.20 16.37 -25.63
N LYS A 142 7.42 15.95 -24.63
CA LYS A 142 5.95 16.02 -24.65
C LYS A 142 5.40 16.83 -23.48
N LYS A 143 4.48 17.72 -23.78
CA LYS A 143 3.69 18.49 -22.80
C LYS A 143 2.21 18.42 -23.16
N SER A 144 1.37 18.51 -22.14
CA SER A 144 -0.07 18.36 -22.33
C SER A 144 -0.83 19.47 -21.60
N LEU A 145 -1.95 19.87 -22.17
CA LEU A 145 -2.91 20.79 -21.59
C LEU A 145 -4.28 20.11 -21.55
N THR A 146 -4.83 19.90 -20.36
CA THR A 146 -6.17 19.34 -20.21
C THR A 146 -7.19 20.44 -19.91
N LEU A 147 -8.27 20.45 -20.67
CA LEU A 147 -9.45 21.26 -20.41
C LEU A 147 -10.57 20.36 -19.89
N SER A 148 -11.24 20.78 -18.82
CA SER A 148 -12.40 20.07 -18.26
C SER A 148 -13.44 21.07 -17.77
N GLY A 149 -14.72 20.69 -17.86
CA GLY A 149 -15.84 21.55 -17.46
C GLY A 149 -16.47 22.35 -18.60
N ASN A 150 -17.43 23.21 -18.24
CA ASN A 150 -18.26 23.97 -19.18
C ASN A 150 -17.85 25.46 -19.22
N ASN A 151 -17.92 26.09 -20.40
CA ASN A 151 -17.54 27.50 -20.62
C ASN A 151 -16.13 27.84 -20.10
N VAL A 152 -15.18 26.95 -20.41
CA VAL A 152 -13.80 27.03 -19.94
C VAL A 152 -13.01 27.93 -20.86
N VAL A 153 -12.25 28.85 -20.29
CA VAL A 153 -11.24 29.64 -20.98
C VAL A 153 -9.96 29.57 -20.17
N ASN A 154 -8.88 29.06 -20.76
CA ASN A 154 -7.60 28.88 -20.10
C ASN A 154 -6.49 29.51 -20.95
N THR A 155 -5.85 30.55 -20.44
CA THR A 155 -4.65 31.11 -21.06
C THR A 155 -3.46 30.36 -20.49
N PHE A 156 -2.66 29.74 -21.35
CA PHE A 156 -1.45 29.06 -20.94
C PHE A 156 -0.24 29.77 -21.51
N ASN A 157 0.80 29.86 -20.70
CA ASN A 157 2.13 30.29 -21.10
C ASN A 157 3.20 29.45 -20.39
N SER A 158 2.86 28.37 -19.69
CA SER A 158 3.80 27.63 -18.85
C SER A 158 4.42 26.41 -19.54
N LEU A 159 3.96 26.05 -20.74
CA LEU A 159 4.41 24.83 -21.43
C LEU A 159 5.78 25.07 -22.05
N ARG A 160 6.82 24.56 -21.40
CA ARG A 160 8.22 24.70 -21.84
C ARG A 160 8.73 23.43 -22.52
N PHE A 161 9.45 23.61 -23.61
CA PHE A 161 10.07 22.57 -24.44
C PHE A 161 11.55 22.88 -24.60
N VAL A 162 12.33 21.84 -24.87
CA VAL A 162 13.75 21.97 -25.22
C VAL A 162 14.00 21.21 -26.50
N ALA A 163 14.75 21.84 -27.40
CA ALA A 163 15.42 21.14 -28.48
C ALA A 163 16.74 20.58 -27.92
N PRO A 164 16.84 19.27 -27.68
CA PRO A 164 18.06 18.69 -27.13
C PRO A 164 19.21 18.83 -28.11
N GLU A 165 20.42 18.68 -27.59
CA GLU A 165 21.66 18.60 -28.35
C GLU A 165 21.51 17.63 -29.55
N GLY A 166 21.83 18.10 -30.76
CA GLY A 166 21.69 17.31 -32.00
C GLY A 166 20.31 17.38 -32.69
N PHE A 167 19.29 18.00 -32.07
CA PHE A 167 18.00 18.25 -32.73
C PHE A 167 18.09 19.46 -33.67
N THR A 168 18.59 19.22 -34.88
CA THR A 168 18.89 20.26 -35.89
C THR A 168 17.68 20.61 -36.78
N SER A 169 16.72 19.70 -36.89
CA SER A 169 15.48 19.87 -37.63
C SER A 169 14.50 18.78 -37.26
N GLY A 170 13.21 19.08 -37.22
CA GLY A 170 12.17 18.09 -36.98
C GLY A 170 10.79 18.69 -37.14
N TYR A 171 9.84 18.19 -36.36
CA TYR A 171 8.46 18.63 -36.37
C TYR A 171 8.01 19.04 -34.97
N PHE A 172 7.26 20.13 -34.88
CA PHE A 172 6.44 20.42 -33.71
C PHE A 172 5.05 19.83 -33.99
N LEU A 173 4.75 18.78 -33.24
CA LEU A 173 3.56 17.97 -33.40
C LEU A 173 2.54 18.28 -32.31
N TRP A 174 1.27 18.07 -32.63
CA TRP A 174 0.19 18.09 -31.66
C TRP A 174 -0.89 17.07 -31.97
N ASP A 175 -1.58 16.63 -30.93
CA ASP A 175 -2.77 15.78 -31.02
C ASP A 175 -3.76 16.16 -29.91
N VAL A 176 -4.99 15.64 -29.99
CA VAL A 176 -5.98 15.78 -28.92
C VAL A 176 -6.60 14.44 -28.57
N HIS A 177 -6.63 14.15 -27.28
CA HIS A 177 -7.33 13.01 -26.72
C HIS A 177 -8.57 13.47 -25.96
N VAL A 178 -9.73 12.86 -26.23
CA VAL A 178 -11.00 13.24 -25.62
C VAL A 178 -11.55 12.13 -24.74
N ASN A 179 -11.87 12.50 -23.50
CA ASN A 179 -12.52 11.62 -22.54
C ASN A 179 -13.94 12.17 -22.24
N GLY A 180 -14.87 11.84 -23.14
CA GLY A 180 -16.29 12.18 -23.04
C GLY A 180 -16.66 13.65 -23.32
N GLY A 181 -17.98 13.91 -23.40
CA GLY A 181 -18.57 15.24 -23.63
C GLY A 181 -18.54 15.70 -25.10
N ASN A 182 -19.25 16.80 -25.39
CA ASN A 182 -19.25 17.44 -26.73
C ASN A 182 -18.15 18.50 -26.81
N TRP A 183 -17.38 18.51 -27.90
CA TRP A 183 -16.23 19.39 -28.11
C TRP A 183 -16.28 20.16 -29.45
N ASN A 184 -17.45 20.25 -30.11
CA ASN A 184 -17.66 20.92 -31.41
C ASN A 184 -17.28 22.43 -31.44
N GLU A 185 -17.21 23.06 -30.27
CA GLU A 185 -16.89 24.48 -30.08
C GLU A 185 -15.72 24.65 -29.10
N ALA A 186 -14.71 23.79 -29.24
CA ALA A 186 -13.48 23.87 -28.49
C ALA A 186 -12.28 24.08 -29.40
N GLY A 187 -11.27 24.77 -28.89
CA GLY A 187 -10.04 24.98 -29.62
C GLY A 187 -8.99 25.78 -28.87
N ILE A 188 -7.89 26.03 -29.56
CA ILE A 188 -6.77 26.85 -29.08
C ILE A 188 -6.53 27.96 -30.08
N TRP A 189 -6.41 29.20 -29.60
CA TRP A 189 -6.02 30.35 -30.42
C TRP A 189 -4.71 30.97 -29.91
N LEU A 190 -4.14 31.88 -30.70
CA LEU A 190 -2.92 32.61 -30.35
C LEU A 190 -1.78 31.67 -29.95
N LEU A 191 -1.70 30.50 -30.59
CA LEU A 191 -0.66 29.54 -30.29
C LEU A 191 0.69 30.12 -30.72
N GLN A 192 1.55 30.42 -29.74
CA GLN A 192 2.85 31.02 -29.96
C GLN A 192 3.94 30.21 -29.28
N LEU A 193 4.95 29.77 -30.02
CA LEU A 193 6.14 29.10 -29.53
C LEU A 193 7.27 30.12 -29.50
N THR A 194 7.79 30.48 -28.34
CA THR A 194 8.78 31.57 -28.22
C THR A 194 10.11 31.01 -27.72
N GLU A 195 11.22 31.31 -28.40
CA GLU A 195 12.56 31.03 -27.85
C GLU A 195 12.82 31.94 -26.64
N LEU A 196 13.14 31.37 -25.49
CA LEU A 196 13.44 32.11 -24.26
C LEU A 196 14.92 32.33 -24.01
N GLY A 197 15.77 31.50 -24.61
CA GLY A 197 17.21 31.54 -24.40
C GLY A 197 17.81 30.15 -24.32
N ASN A 198 19.03 30.07 -23.81
CA ASN A 198 19.80 28.84 -23.74
C ASN A 198 19.24 27.89 -22.66
N ALA A 199 19.39 26.60 -22.91
CA ALA A 199 19.03 25.54 -21.99
C ALA A 199 20.26 25.02 -21.24
N VAL A 200 20.14 24.99 -19.92
CA VAL A 200 20.99 24.25 -19.01
C VAL A 200 20.42 22.85 -18.84
N SER A 201 21.27 21.83 -18.99
CA SER A 201 20.85 20.43 -18.81
C SER A 201 21.41 19.85 -17.51
N VAL A 202 20.60 19.03 -16.86
CA VAL A 202 21.03 18.08 -15.83
C VAL A 202 20.94 16.69 -16.43
N LYS A 203 22.10 16.09 -16.67
CA LYS A 203 22.23 14.75 -17.23
C LYS A 203 22.41 13.75 -16.08
N PHE A 204 21.71 12.62 -16.16
CA PHE A 204 21.85 11.52 -15.21
C PHE A 204 22.62 10.40 -15.89
N ASP A 205 23.90 10.25 -15.54
CA ASP A 205 24.71 9.13 -15.99
C ASP A 205 24.45 7.94 -15.05
N THR A 206 23.70 6.96 -15.54
CA THR A 206 23.26 5.82 -14.74
C THR A 206 24.36 4.76 -14.59
N ASN A 207 25.54 4.94 -15.19
CA ASN A 207 26.65 3.98 -15.17
C ASN A 207 26.20 2.53 -15.44
N GLY A 208 25.38 2.35 -16.48
CA GLY A 208 24.88 1.05 -16.91
C GLY A 208 23.56 0.61 -16.28
N GLY A 209 22.92 1.45 -15.46
CA GLY A 209 21.52 1.24 -15.05
C GLY A 209 20.49 1.71 -16.08
N SER A 210 19.21 1.47 -15.79
CA SER A 210 18.05 1.90 -16.57
C SER A 210 18.10 3.39 -16.89
N SER A 211 17.76 3.76 -18.13
CA SER A 211 17.82 5.15 -18.59
C SER A 211 16.98 6.10 -17.73
N VAL A 212 17.55 7.25 -17.38
CA VAL A 212 16.87 8.34 -16.69
C VAL A 212 16.81 9.55 -17.62
N ASP A 213 15.62 10.12 -17.80
CA ASP A 213 15.43 11.30 -18.65
C ASP A 213 16.18 12.51 -18.10
N ASN A 214 16.82 13.26 -19.01
CA ASN A 214 17.47 14.52 -18.66
C ASN A 214 16.45 15.57 -18.23
N GLN A 215 16.86 16.41 -17.28
CA GLN A 215 16.10 17.59 -16.91
C GLN A 215 16.73 18.82 -17.53
N TYR A 216 15.90 19.82 -17.84
CA TYR A 216 16.35 21.02 -18.52
C TYR A 216 15.77 22.26 -17.84
N PHE A 217 16.56 23.34 -17.83
CA PHE A 217 16.22 24.62 -17.19
C PHE A 217 16.79 25.82 -17.97
N LEU A 218 16.20 27.01 -17.83
CA LEU A 218 16.67 28.20 -18.54
C LEU A 218 18.03 28.65 -17.98
N GLU A 219 18.98 29.03 -18.83
CA GLU A 219 20.26 29.56 -18.38
C GLU A 219 20.08 30.91 -17.65
N GLY A 220 20.84 31.12 -16.56
CA GLY A 220 20.85 32.37 -15.80
C GLY A 220 19.88 32.44 -14.61
N GLU A 221 19.03 31.42 -14.42
CA GLU A 221 18.18 31.28 -13.25
C GLU A 221 18.67 30.14 -12.33
N SER A 222 18.14 30.06 -11.10
CA SER A 222 18.44 28.99 -10.14
C SER A 222 17.25 28.05 -10.00
N TYR A 223 17.49 26.74 -10.10
CA TYR A 223 16.43 25.73 -10.09
C TYR A 223 16.72 24.61 -9.10
N THR A 224 15.68 24.18 -8.37
CA THR A 224 15.68 22.90 -7.67
C THR A 224 15.27 21.81 -8.65
N ILE A 225 16.06 20.74 -8.74
CA ILE A 225 15.75 19.62 -9.62
C ILE A 225 14.97 18.53 -8.89
N SER A 226 14.12 17.80 -9.60
CA SER A 226 13.38 16.68 -9.03
C SER A 226 14.28 15.44 -8.97
N LYS A 227 14.38 14.76 -7.83
CA LYS A 227 15.08 13.46 -7.77
C LYS A 227 14.37 12.46 -8.68
N PRO A 228 15.07 11.80 -9.63
CA PRO A 228 14.47 10.74 -10.44
C PRO A 228 14.17 9.49 -9.59
N ALA A 229 13.41 8.55 -10.14
CA ALA A 229 13.34 7.21 -9.58
C ALA A 229 14.75 6.59 -9.58
N ASP A 230 15.06 5.80 -8.56
CA ASP A 230 16.35 5.13 -8.48
C ASP A 230 16.47 4.16 -9.69
N PRO A 231 17.56 4.24 -10.47
CA PRO A 231 17.73 3.39 -11.63
C PRO A 231 17.90 1.94 -11.19
N VAL A 232 17.71 1.00 -12.12
CA VAL A 232 17.93 -0.43 -11.89
C VAL A 232 18.99 -0.94 -12.85
N LYS A 233 19.94 -1.74 -12.36
CA LYS A 233 20.97 -2.37 -13.18
C LYS A 233 20.60 -3.82 -13.48
N ASP A 234 20.78 -4.24 -14.74
CA ASP A 234 20.36 -5.58 -15.20
C ASP A 234 21.10 -6.73 -14.49
N ASP A 235 22.32 -6.47 -13.99
CA ASP A 235 23.12 -7.45 -13.22
C ASP A 235 22.67 -7.60 -11.76
N GLY A 236 21.65 -6.84 -11.33
CA GLY A 236 21.12 -6.86 -9.99
C GLY A 236 21.95 -6.07 -8.97
N SER A 237 22.94 -5.27 -9.39
CA SER A 237 23.70 -4.43 -8.47
C SER A 237 22.77 -3.48 -7.70
N PRO A 238 22.83 -3.45 -6.35
CA PRO A 238 22.09 -2.47 -5.56
C PRO A 238 22.52 -1.04 -5.91
N PHE A 239 21.54 -0.15 -6.03
CA PHE A 239 21.77 1.28 -6.19
C PHE A 239 22.26 1.87 -4.87
N ASP A 240 23.46 2.42 -4.86
CA ASP A 240 24.09 3.01 -3.66
C ASP A 240 23.70 4.49 -3.51
N GLY A 241 23.67 5.24 -4.61
CA GLY A 241 23.27 6.65 -4.58
C GLY A 241 23.68 7.46 -5.81
N TRP A 242 23.33 8.74 -5.79
CA TRP A 242 23.71 9.73 -6.79
C TRP A 242 24.89 10.57 -6.30
N TYR A 243 25.84 10.86 -7.20
CA TYR A 243 27.09 11.56 -6.91
C TYR A 243 27.35 12.71 -7.89
N ALA A 244 28.01 13.75 -7.40
CA ALA A 244 28.33 14.96 -8.18
C ALA A 244 29.58 14.79 -9.06
N ASP A 245 30.39 13.77 -8.79
CA ASP A 245 31.65 13.46 -9.46
C ASP A 245 31.67 12.02 -9.96
N LYS A 246 32.49 11.76 -10.99
CA LYS A 246 32.60 10.44 -11.62
C LYS A 246 33.37 9.44 -10.75
N GLU A 247 34.15 9.94 -9.81
CA GLU A 247 34.92 9.17 -8.84
C GLU A 247 34.07 8.74 -7.63
N PHE A 248 32.81 9.16 -7.57
CA PHE A 248 31.84 8.85 -6.52
C PHE A 248 32.28 9.22 -5.10
N THR A 249 32.95 10.36 -4.98
CA THR A 249 33.48 10.85 -3.70
C THR A 249 32.57 11.87 -3.02
N ILE A 250 31.69 12.52 -3.79
CA ILE A 250 30.81 13.61 -3.34
C ILE A 250 29.35 13.21 -3.60
N PRO A 251 28.60 12.77 -2.58
CA PRO A 251 27.16 12.52 -2.71
C PRO A 251 26.44 13.76 -3.22
N TYR A 252 25.52 13.57 -4.16
CA TYR A 252 24.75 14.67 -4.74
C TYR A 252 23.56 15.02 -3.85
N ASP A 253 23.46 16.29 -3.47
CA ASP A 253 22.34 16.83 -2.69
C ASP A 253 21.32 17.52 -3.60
N PHE A 254 20.16 16.89 -3.79
CA PHE A 254 19.06 17.40 -4.61
C PHE A 254 18.38 18.67 -4.05
N SER A 255 18.72 19.09 -2.83
CA SER A 255 18.26 20.37 -2.27
C SER A 255 19.07 21.56 -2.76
N VAL A 256 20.26 21.33 -3.32
CA VAL A 256 21.13 22.38 -3.86
C VAL A 256 20.62 22.80 -5.24
N ALA A 257 20.40 24.11 -5.41
CA ALA A 257 19.96 24.65 -6.69
C ALA A 257 21.07 24.54 -7.74
N ILE A 258 20.67 24.21 -8.97
CA ILE A 258 21.56 24.25 -10.13
C ILE A 258 21.56 25.63 -10.77
N THR A 259 22.71 26.03 -11.32
CA THR A 259 22.86 27.28 -12.09
C THR A 259 23.61 27.09 -13.41
N ALA A 260 24.13 25.89 -13.66
CA ALA A 260 24.92 25.54 -14.84
C ALA A 260 24.73 24.05 -15.19
N ALA A 261 25.17 23.67 -16.39
CA ALA A 261 25.06 22.30 -16.86
C ALA A 261 25.78 21.34 -15.89
N THR A 262 25.08 20.30 -15.46
CA THR A 262 25.53 19.38 -14.41
C THR A 262 25.31 17.94 -14.87
N THR A 263 26.28 17.06 -14.64
CA THR A 263 26.10 15.61 -14.78
C THR A 263 26.13 14.99 -13.39
N ILE A 264 25.15 14.16 -13.09
CA ILE A 264 25.01 13.44 -11.82
C ILE A 264 25.19 11.96 -12.11
N PHE A 265 26.02 11.28 -11.34
CA PHE A 265 26.46 9.91 -11.61
C PHE A 265 25.83 8.94 -10.61
N ALA A 266 25.22 7.85 -11.11
CA ALA A 266 24.77 6.75 -10.28
C ALA A 266 25.98 5.92 -9.83
N LYS A 267 26.02 5.59 -8.54
CA LYS A 267 26.92 4.58 -7.98
C LYS A 267 26.13 3.32 -7.64
N TRP A 268 26.80 2.19 -7.84
CA TRP A 268 26.29 0.85 -7.57
C TRP A 268 27.18 0.17 -6.53
N GLU A 269 26.63 -0.72 -5.73
CA GLU A 269 27.44 -1.56 -4.85
C GLU A 269 28.28 -2.55 -5.67
N ASP A 270 29.56 -2.68 -5.29
CA ASP A 270 30.46 -3.65 -5.90
C ASP A 270 30.16 -5.07 -5.41
N ALA A 271 30.38 -6.06 -6.28
CA ALA A 271 30.19 -7.47 -5.94
C ALA A 271 31.00 -7.92 -4.72
N SER A 272 32.17 -7.31 -4.49
CA SER A 272 33.01 -7.58 -3.31
C SER A 272 32.35 -7.12 -2.00
N VAL A 273 31.60 -6.01 -2.02
CA VAL A 273 30.87 -5.49 -0.86
C VAL A 273 29.72 -6.43 -0.51
N VAL A 274 28.89 -6.78 -1.50
CA VAL A 274 27.76 -7.70 -1.30
C VAL A 274 28.24 -9.09 -0.87
N LYS A 275 29.35 -9.58 -1.45
CA LYS A 275 30.01 -10.82 -1.00
C LYS A 275 30.44 -10.74 0.46
N THR A 276 30.99 -9.62 0.90
CA THR A 276 31.41 -9.40 2.29
C THR A 276 30.20 -9.39 3.24
N GLN A 277 29.08 -8.79 2.82
CA GLN A 277 27.82 -8.84 3.58
C GLN A 277 27.32 -10.28 3.74
N LEU A 278 27.33 -11.07 2.66
CA LEU A 278 26.96 -12.49 2.72
C LEU A 278 27.88 -13.28 3.65
N GLN A 279 29.20 -13.09 3.57
CA GLN A 279 30.17 -13.75 4.46
C GLN A 279 29.95 -13.38 5.94
N THR A 280 29.61 -12.12 6.20
CA THR A 280 29.26 -11.65 7.55
C THR A 280 28.02 -12.36 8.06
N LEU A 281 26.95 -12.41 7.25
CA LEU A 281 25.71 -13.08 7.60
C LEU A 281 25.89 -14.59 7.81
N ILE A 282 26.70 -15.26 6.97
CA ILE A 282 27.06 -16.66 7.17
C ILE A 282 27.68 -16.87 8.55
N SER A 283 28.60 -16.00 8.96
CA SER A 283 29.27 -16.08 10.28
C SER A 283 28.29 -15.87 11.44
N GLU A 284 27.35 -14.92 11.29
CA GLU A 284 26.29 -14.68 12.27
C GLU A 284 25.34 -15.87 12.40
N VAL A 285 24.93 -16.47 11.27
CA VAL A 285 24.03 -17.64 11.25
C VAL A 285 24.74 -18.89 11.78
N GLU A 286 26.02 -19.11 11.45
CA GLU A 286 26.86 -20.15 12.05
C GLU A 286 26.90 -20.02 13.58
N SER A 287 27.07 -18.80 14.09
CA SER A 287 27.05 -18.55 15.54
C SER A 287 25.67 -18.80 16.15
N ALA A 288 24.59 -18.37 15.48
CA ALA A 288 23.22 -18.57 15.96
C ALA A 288 22.75 -20.03 15.94
N LYS A 289 23.37 -20.86 15.10
CA LYS A 289 23.15 -22.31 15.03
C LYS A 289 23.66 -23.01 16.30
N GLU A 290 24.67 -22.47 16.97
CA GLU A 290 25.19 -23.02 18.22
C GLU A 290 24.13 -22.95 19.32
N GLY A 291 23.68 -24.12 19.80
CA GLY A 291 22.64 -24.24 20.83
C GLY A 291 21.24 -24.58 20.31
N GLY A 292 21.07 -24.73 19.00
CA GLY A 292 19.82 -25.21 18.39
C GLY A 292 19.52 -26.68 18.66
N THR A 293 18.29 -27.08 18.33
CA THR A 293 17.87 -28.48 18.24
C THR A 293 18.56 -29.19 17.06
N GLU A 294 18.66 -30.52 17.08
CA GLU A 294 19.26 -31.28 15.98
C GLU A 294 18.60 -30.99 14.61
N ALA A 295 17.27 -30.87 14.58
CA ALA A 295 16.54 -30.51 13.37
C ALA A 295 16.87 -29.09 12.89
N GLY A 296 16.93 -28.11 13.81
CA GLY A 296 17.30 -26.73 13.50
C GLY A 296 18.74 -26.59 13.02
N ILE A 297 19.68 -27.29 13.66
CA ILE A 297 21.10 -27.32 13.29
C ILE A 297 21.27 -27.89 11.88
N ASN A 298 20.68 -29.05 11.59
CA ASN A 298 20.77 -29.67 10.28
C ASN A 298 20.19 -28.76 9.19
N TYR A 299 19.06 -28.10 9.46
CA TYR A 299 18.45 -27.16 8.54
C TYR A 299 19.33 -25.96 8.22
N LEU A 300 19.83 -25.25 9.24
CA LEU A 300 20.72 -24.10 9.02
C LEU A 300 22.03 -24.52 8.36
N GLN A 301 22.59 -25.68 8.73
CA GLN A 301 23.83 -26.17 8.14
C GLN A 301 23.72 -26.43 6.63
N THR A 302 22.57 -26.91 6.15
CA THR A 302 22.30 -27.02 4.70
C THR A 302 22.33 -25.65 4.02
N VAL A 303 21.55 -24.68 4.52
CA VAL A 303 21.43 -23.35 3.90
C VAL A 303 22.76 -22.57 3.96
N ILE A 304 23.52 -22.71 5.05
CA ILE A 304 24.86 -22.15 5.16
C ILE A 304 25.81 -22.77 4.12
N GLY A 305 25.77 -24.10 3.94
CA GLY A 305 26.57 -24.78 2.94
C GLY A 305 26.29 -24.30 1.51
N GLU A 306 25.01 -24.09 1.17
CA GLU A 306 24.60 -23.51 -0.11
C GLU A 306 25.12 -22.07 -0.28
N ALA A 307 24.99 -21.24 0.76
CA ALA A 307 25.49 -19.87 0.74
C ALA A 307 27.02 -19.81 0.63
N GLN A 308 27.74 -20.70 1.30
CA GLN A 308 29.20 -20.78 1.24
C GLN A 308 29.67 -21.21 -0.16
N ALA A 309 28.98 -22.16 -0.80
CA ALA A 309 29.28 -22.55 -2.18
C ALA A 309 29.16 -21.36 -3.16
N ILE A 310 28.21 -20.45 -2.93
CA ILE A 310 28.07 -19.21 -3.72
C ILE A 310 29.24 -18.26 -3.44
N VAL A 311 29.68 -18.10 -2.19
CA VAL A 311 30.86 -17.29 -1.83
C VAL A 311 32.14 -17.81 -2.48
N ASP A 312 32.31 -19.14 -2.51
CA ASP A 312 33.53 -19.78 -3.00
C ASP A 312 33.61 -19.84 -4.53
N ASN A 313 32.46 -19.75 -5.21
CA ASN A 313 32.40 -19.70 -6.66
C ASN A 313 32.81 -18.31 -7.19
N SER A 314 33.92 -18.27 -7.93
CA SER A 314 34.44 -17.03 -8.55
C SER A 314 33.55 -16.47 -9.66
N GLY A 315 32.63 -17.27 -10.20
CA GLY A 315 31.65 -16.85 -11.21
C GLY A 315 30.33 -16.33 -10.64
N SER A 316 30.17 -16.29 -9.31
CA SER A 316 28.94 -15.79 -8.68
C SER A 316 28.73 -14.32 -8.96
N THR A 317 27.48 -13.98 -9.27
CA THR A 317 27.02 -12.62 -9.55
C THR A 317 26.48 -11.95 -8.29
N ILE A 318 26.23 -10.64 -8.36
CA ILE A 318 25.57 -9.91 -7.26
C ILE A 318 24.17 -10.47 -6.98
N SER A 319 23.44 -10.88 -8.03
CA SER A 319 22.15 -11.55 -7.90
C SER A 319 22.24 -12.86 -7.09
N ASP A 320 23.31 -13.64 -7.29
CA ASP A 320 23.53 -14.88 -6.53
C ASP A 320 23.78 -14.56 -5.04
N PHE A 321 24.61 -13.55 -4.74
CA PHE A 321 24.88 -13.14 -3.36
C PHE A 321 23.63 -12.61 -2.65
N THR A 322 22.87 -11.73 -3.29
CA THR A 322 21.64 -11.15 -2.72
C THR A 322 20.57 -12.22 -2.50
N THR A 323 20.44 -13.18 -3.42
CA THR A 323 19.55 -14.35 -3.25
C THR A 323 19.97 -15.20 -2.05
N ALA A 324 21.26 -15.48 -1.89
CA ALA A 324 21.78 -16.22 -0.74
C ALA A 324 21.52 -15.51 0.59
N ILE A 325 21.70 -14.18 0.64
CA ILE A 325 21.37 -13.35 1.80
C ILE A 325 19.88 -13.49 2.17
N SER A 326 18.98 -13.38 1.18
CA SER A 326 17.54 -13.52 1.37
C SER A 326 17.17 -14.92 1.91
N ASN A 327 17.79 -15.96 1.36
CA ASN A 327 17.56 -17.35 1.78
C ASN A 327 18.02 -17.59 3.23
N LEU A 328 19.19 -17.07 3.61
CA LEU A 328 19.69 -17.16 4.99
C LEU A 328 18.77 -16.44 5.98
N ASN A 329 18.32 -15.22 5.65
CA ASN A 329 17.40 -14.47 6.50
C ASN A 329 16.05 -15.20 6.69
N THR A 330 15.53 -15.79 5.60
CA THR A 330 14.30 -16.60 5.65
C THR A 330 14.50 -17.85 6.52
N ALA A 331 15.63 -18.53 6.35
CA ALA A 331 15.98 -19.70 7.15
C ALA A 331 16.12 -19.36 8.63
N LEU A 332 16.70 -18.21 8.97
CA LEU A 332 16.82 -17.73 10.35
C LEU A 332 15.45 -17.43 10.98
N ALA A 333 14.51 -16.89 10.21
CA ALA A 333 13.14 -16.68 10.67
C ALA A 333 12.43 -18.02 10.98
N ILE A 334 12.56 -19.02 10.09
CA ILE A 334 12.00 -20.37 10.28
C ILE A 334 12.64 -21.06 11.50
N TYR A 335 13.96 -20.91 11.67
CA TYR A 335 14.71 -21.49 12.77
C TYR A 335 14.22 -21.02 14.15
N ARG A 336 13.72 -19.79 14.25
CA ARG A 336 13.25 -19.17 15.51
C ARG A 336 11.74 -19.28 15.74
N ASP A 337 10.99 -19.81 14.78
CA ASP A 337 9.53 -19.82 14.85
C ASP A 337 9.00 -21.01 15.68
N CYS A 338 8.48 -20.71 16.88
CA CYS A 338 7.82 -21.64 17.79
C CYS A 338 6.28 -21.50 17.78
N SER A 339 5.70 -20.95 16.72
CA SER A 339 4.25 -20.78 16.61
C SER A 339 3.52 -22.06 16.16
N LEU A 340 2.24 -22.16 16.52
CA LEU A 340 1.36 -23.22 16.03
C LEU A 340 0.67 -22.81 14.73
N LYS A 341 0.65 -23.73 13.78
CA LYS A 341 -0.18 -23.67 12.57
C LYS A 341 -1.61 -24.09 12.88
N GLU A 342 -1.76 -25.13 13.69
CA GLU A 342 -3.05 -25.73 14.02
C GLU A 342 -3.05 -26.26 15.45
N LEU A 343 -4.17 -26.07 16.15
CA LEU A 343 -4.46 -26.68 17.45
C LEU A 343 -5.85 -27.31 17.37
N LEU A 344 -5.90 -28.64 17.48
CA LEU A 344 -7.10 -29.42 17.27
C LEU A 344 -7.55 -30.11 18.55
N VAL A 345 -8.86 -30.13 18.79
CA VAL A 345 -9.53 -30.94 19.82
C VAL A 345 -10.44 -31.92 19.08
N GLU A 346 -10.26 -33.23 19.30
CA GLU A 346 -11.01 -34.27 18.56
C GLU A 346 -10.94 -34.10 17.03
N ARG A 347 -9.74 -33.79 16.52
CA ARG A 347 -9.47 -33.55 15.08
C ARG A 347 -10.18 -32.33 14.47
N SER A 348 -10.80 -31.49 15.28
CA SER A 348 -11.40 -30.22 14.84
C SER A 348 -10.58 -29.05 15.36
N ILE A 349 -10.34 -28.03 14.51
CA ILE A 349 -9.65 -26.81 14.93
C ILE A 349 -10.41 -26.20 16.11
N ILE A 350 -9.68 -25.84 17.18
CA ILE A 350 -10.28 -25.23 18.35
C ILE A 350 -10.94 -23.88 17.97
N PRO A 351 -12.17 -23.60 18.43
CA PRO A 351 -12.84 -22.34 18.12
C PRO A 351 -12.01 -21.13 18.54
N GLY A 352 -11.87 -20.16 17.65
CA GLY A 352 -11.09 -18.94 17.91
C GLY A 352 -9.58 -19.14 17.87
N PHE A 353 -9.07 -20.21 17.25
CA PHE A 353 -7.63 -20.44 17.10
C PHE A 353 -6.90 -19.24 16.50
N SER A 354 -5.81 -18.84 17.16
CA SER A 354 -4.83 -17.88 16.68
C SER A 354 -3.45 -18.26 17.22
N ALA A 355 -2.41 -18.17 16.39
CA ALA A 355 -1.03 -18.45 16.80
C ALA A 355 -0.55 -17.58 17.98
N THR A 356 -1.18 -16.43 18.22
CA THR A 356 -0.85 -15.51 19.32
C THR A 356 -1.73 -15.67 20.56
N THR A 357 -2.71 -16.58 20.52
CA THR A 357 -3.55 -16.91 21.68
C THR A 357 -3.00 -18.16 22.36
N TYR A 358 -2.54 -18.02 23.60
CA TYR A 358 -1.83 -19.08 24.32
C TYR A 358 -2.68 -19.85 25.32
N ILE A 359 -3.89 -19.38 25.61
CA ILE A 359 -4.82 -20.02 26.54
C ILE A 359 -6.17 -20.14 25.87
N TYR A 360 -6.63 -21.38 25.76
CA TYR A 360 -7.94 -21.73 25.22
C TYR A 360 -8.77 -22.39 26.29
N THR A 361 -10.08 -22.24 26.14
CA THR A 361 -11.03 -22.97 26.95
C THR A 361 -11.93 -23.79 26.04
N TYR A 362 -12.15 -25.05 26.40
CA TYR A 362 -12.97 -25.98 25.65
C TYR A 362 -14.03 -26.58 26.57
N ASP A 363 -15.29 -26.32 26.22
CA ASP A 363 -16.46 -26.69 27.01
C ASP A 363 -16.96 -28.08 26.66
N LEU A 364 -17.13 -28.92 27.68
CA LEU A 364 -17.55 -30.31 27.54
C LEU A 364 -18.90 -30.56 28.24
N ALA A 365 -19.71 -31.44 27.65
CA ALA A 365 -20.91 -31.92 28.29
C ALA A 365 -20.59 -32.78 29.52
N PRO A 366 -21.51 -32.89 30.50
CA PRO A 366 -21.33 -33.75 31.67
C PRO A 366 -21.13 -35.21 31.27
N GLY A 367 -20.10 -35.86 31.82
CA GLY A 367 -19.77 -37.26 31.52
C GLY A 367 -19.03 -37.50 30.21
N ALA A 368 -18.63 -36.44 29.48
CA ALA A 368 -17.75 -36.57 28.33
C ALA A 368 -16.39 -37.18 28.72
N SER A 369 -15.82 -37.99 27.83
CA SER A 369 -14.44 -38.46 27.96
C SER A 369 -13.44 -37.31 27.80
N ILE A 370 -12.23 -37.47 28.33
CA ILE A 370 -11.15 -36.50 28.16
C ILE A 370 -10.83 -36.37 26.66
N PRO A 371 -10.93 -35.17 26.06
CA PRO A 371 -10.65 -34.99 24.65
C PRO A 371 -9.16 -35.15 24.33
N THR A 372 -8.86 -35.67 23.14
CA THR A 372 -7.49 -35.71 22.62
C THR A 372 -7.15 -34.40 21.93
N VAL A 373 -6.05 -33.76 22.34
CA VAL A 373 -5.48 -32.59 21.65
C VAL A 373 -4.36 -33.01 20.72
N THR A 374 -4.35 -32.50 19.49
CA THR A 374 -3.21 -32.59 18.57
C THR A 374 -2.84 -31.20 18.10
N ALA A 375 -1.56 -30.99 17.75
CA ALA A 375 -1.08 -29.68 17.33
C ALA A 375 0.02 -29.83 16.28
N THR A 376 0.10 -28.84 15.37
CA THR A 376 1.08 -28.79 14.29
C THR A 376 1.80 -27.45 14.36
N ALA A 377 3.13 -27.45 14.42
CA ALA A 377 3.93 -26.23 14.39
C ALA A 377 3.94 -25.59 12.99
N VAL A 378 4.19 -24.28 12.90
CA VAL A 378 4.37 -23.58 11.62
C VAL A 378 5.68 -23.97 10.96
N ALA A 379 6.79 -23.82 11.69
CA ALA A 379 8.11 -24.16 11.19
C ALA A 379 8.31 -25.68 11.11
N SER A 380 8.83 -26.16 9.98
CA SER A 380 9.15 -27.58 9.76
C SER A 380 10.26 -28.10 10.67
N VAL A 381 11.07 -27.21 11.23
CA VAL A 381 12.16 -27.52 12.17
C VAL A 381 11.71 -27.46 13.63
N ALA A 382 10.49 -27.00 13.89
CA ALA A 382 9.91 -26.96 15.22
C ALA A 382 9.21 -28.29 15.57
N SER A 383 9.21 -28.63 16.85
CA SER A 383 8.53 -29.82 17.38
C SER A 383 7.45 -29.43 18.39
N ALA A 384 6.36 -30.20 18.46
CA ALA A 384 5.29 -29.97 19.44
C ALA A 384 5.21 -31.16 20.41
N SER A 385 5.51 -30.90 21.68
CA SER A 385 5.32 -31.86 22.77
C SER A 385 3.98 -31.62 23.46
N ILE A 386 3.18 -32.67 23.63
CA ILE A 386 1.80 -32.56 24.14
C ILE A 386 1.65 -33.39 25.41
N LYS A 387 1.35 -32.71 26.52
CA LYS A 387 0.95 -33.34 27.79
C LYS A 387 -0.57 -33.28 27.91
N GLN A 388 -1.24 -34.40 27.60
CA GLN A 388 -2.69 -34.50 27.68
C GLN A 388 -3.20 -34.32 29.12
N ALA A 389 -4.41 -33.78 29.25
CA ALA A 389 -5.15 -33.75 30.49
C ALA A 389 -5.40 -35.18 31.02
N SER A 390 -5.40 -35.35 32.35
CA SER A 390 -5.68 -36.63 33.02
C SER A 390 -7.05 -36.67 33.70
N ALA A 391 -7.77 -35.55 33.74
CA ALA A 391 -9.10 -35.41 34.34
C ALA A 391 -9.86 -34.23 33.73
N ILE A 392 -11.18 -34.19 33.97
CA ILE A 392 -12.03 -33.02 33.71
C ILE A 392 -12.65 -32.61 35.07
N PRO A 393 -12.49 -31.35 35.52
CA PRO A 393 -11.73 -30.28 34.88
C PRO A 393 -10.22 -30.55 34.89
N GLY A 394 -9.51 -30.04 33.89
CA GLY A 394 -8.08 -30.22 33.70
C GLY A 394 -7.58 -29.53 32.43
N SER A 395 -6.28 -29.59 32.14
CA SER A 395 -5.70 -28.89 30.99
C SER A 395 -4.73 -29.78 30.23
N THR A 396 -4.76 -29.68 28.90
CA THR A 396 -3.69 -30.15 28.04
C THR A 396 -2.71 -29.01 27.78
N VAL A 397 -1.42 -29.30 27.91
CA VAL A 397 -0.34 -28.35 27.65
C VAL A 397 0.42 -28.79 26.40
N VAL A 398 0.50 -27.90 25.41
CA VAL A 398 1.30 -28.06 24.20
C VAL A 398 2.50 -27.13 24.30
N THR A 399 3.70 -27.69 24.31
CA THR A 399 4.96 -26.94 24.24
C THR A 399 5.54 -27.10 22.85
N VAL A 400 5.60 -26.01 22.09
CA VAL A 400 6.29 -25.96 20.80
C VAL A 400 7.73 -25.51 21.05
N THR A 401 8.70 -26.28 20.56
CA THR A 401 10.13 -25.96 20.62
C THR A 401 10.60 -25.65 19.19
N ALA A 402 11.08 -24.43 18.96
CA ALA A 402 11.63 -23.99 17.68
C ALA A 402 12.98 -24.65 17.38
N GLY A 403 13.47 -24.43 16.16
CA GLY A 403 14.79 -24.89 15.73
C GLY A 403 15.92 -24.39 16.63
N ASP A 404 15.82 -23.16 17.12
CA ASP A 404 16.76 -22.51 18.05
C ASP A 404 16.65 -22.94 19.51
N GLY A 405 15.71 -23.86 19.81
CA GLY A 405 15.46 -24.33 21.17
C GLY A 405 14.58 -23.41 22.01
N SER A 406 14.18 -22.24 21.51
CA SER A 406 13.18 -21.41 22.17
C SER A 406 11.83 -22.14 22.22
N THR A 407 11.01 -21.84 23.22
CA THR A 407 9.74 -22.54 23.44
C THR A 407 8.57 -21.59 23.58
N GLN A 408 7.42 -22.03 23.06
CA GLN A 408 6.12 -21.39 23.24
C GLN A 408 5.13 -22.41 23.79
N THR A 409 4.35 -22.01 24.79
CA THR A 409 3.36 -22.90 25.42
C THR A 409 1.93 -22.47 25.11
N TYR A 410 1.09 -23.42 24.74
CA TYR A 410 -0.35 -23.28 24.53
C TYR A 410 -1.09 -24.20 25.51
N THR A 411 -2.10 -23.67 26.20
CA THR A 411 -2.87 -24.43 27.18
C THR A 411 -4.33 -24.51 26.75
N VAL A 412 -4.84 -25.74 26.60
CA VAL A 412 -6.27 -26.00 26.40
C VAL A 412 -6.87 -26.44 27.72
N THR A 413 -7.69 -25.59 28.32
CA THR A 413 -8.38 -25.88 29.57
C THR A 413 -9.73 -26.51 29.27
N PHE A 414 -9.90 -27.75 29.70
CA PHE A 414 -11.16 -28.48 29.64
C PHE A 414 -11.98 -28.21 30.89
N ARG A 415 -13.22 -27.77 30.67
CA ARG A 415 -14.19 -27.56 31.74
C ARG A 415 -15.51 -28.19 31.38
N VAL A 416 -16.26 -28.61 32.41
CA VAL A 416 -17.61 -29.12 32.20
C VAL A 416 -18.57 -27.94 32.10
N ASN A 417 -19.14 -27.73 30.91
CA ASN A 417 -20.28 -26.86 30.74
C ASN A 417 -21.54 -27.67 30.96
N TYR A 418 -21.99 -27.72 32.21
CA TYR A 418 -23.26 -28.35 32.57
C TYR A 418 -24.44 -27.70 31.81
N MET A 419 -24.34 -26.45 31.34
CA MET A 419 -25.43 -25.79 30.62
C MET A 419 -25.50 -26.09 29.12
N ALA A 420 -24.50 -26.73 28.51
CA ALA A 420 -24.43 -26.94 27.06
C ALA A 420 -25.55 -27.85 26.49
N ALA A 421 -26.17 -28.69 27.32
CA ALA A 421 -27.32 -29.53 26.95
C ALA A 421 -28.68 -28.85 27.20
N TRP A 422 -28.70 -27.58 27.62
CA TRP A 422 -29.93 -26.87 27.94
C TRP A 422 -30.43 -26.06 26.74
N ASP A 423 -31.50 -26.55 26.13
CA ASP A 423 -32.22 -25.90 25.02
C ASP A 423 -33.27 -24.88 25.51
N GLY A 424 -33.27 -24.55 26.81
CA GLY A 424 -34.30 -23.71 27.44
C GLY A 424 -35.59 -24.44 27.78
N ASN A 425 -35.76 -25.72 27.42
CA ASN A 425 -36.97 -26.51 27.71
C ASN A 425 -36.84 -27.44 28.93
N GLY A 426 -35.73 -27.40 29.66
CA GLY A 426 -35.59 -28.21 30.89
C GLY A 426 -35.67 -29.72 30.62
N MET A 427 -35.55 -30.51 31.69
CA MET A 427 -35.53 -31.96 31.57
C MET A 427 -36.94 -32.51 31.30
N GLY A 428 -37.07 -33.35 30.26
CA GLY A 428 -37.92 -34.54 30.24
C GLY A 428 -39.42 -34.36 30.50
N THR A 429 -40.20 -34.44 29.43
CA THR A 429 -41.68 -34.38 29.35
C THR A 429 -42.26 -32.98 29.45
N THR A 430 -43.15 -32.68 28.52
CA THR A 430 -43.86 -31.41 28.28
C THR A 430 -44.81 -30.99 29.41
N THR A 431 -44.58 -31.45 30.65
CA THR A 431 -45.46 -31.21 31.81
C THR A 431 -44.75 -30.69 33.06
N ASP A 432 -43.40 -30.71 33.13
CA ASP A 432 -42.68 -30.18 34.30
C ASP A 432 -42.29 -28.71 34.10
N ILE A 433 -43.24 -27.82 34.39
CA ILE A 433 -43.07 -26.37 34.30
C ILE A 433 -42.14 -25.89 35.45
N PRO A 434 -41.11 -25.04 35.18
CA PRO A 434 -40.29 -24.41 36.22
C PRO A 434 -41.02 -23.40 37.12
N SER A 435 -42.36 -23.35 37.10
CA SER A 435 -43.21 -22.35 37.79
C SER A 435 -43.22 -22.47 39.31
N ASN A 436 -42.28 -23.19 39.92
CA ASN A 436 -42.27 -23.47 41.36
C ASN A 436 -40.86 -23.63 41.97
N PHE A 437 -39.82 -23.32 41.20
CA PHE A 437 -38.45 -23.13 41.68
C PHE A 437 -38.19 -21.62 41.80
N GLY A 438 -38.20 -21.11 43.03
CA GLY A 438 -38.06 -19.67 43.29
C GLY A 438 -37.11 -19.40 44.44
N TRP A 439 -36.26 -18.39 44.26
CA TRP A 439 -35.39 -17.86 45.30
C TRP A 439 -35.84 -16.46 45.69
N LYS A 440 -36.01 -16.25 46.99
CA LYS A 440 -36.17 -14.94 47.60
C LYS A 440 -34.92 -14.63 48.40
N CYS A 441 -34.31 -13.48 48.13
CA CYS A 441 -33.14 -13.00 48.86
C CYS A 441 -33.53 -11.97 49.92
N SER A 442 -32.58 -11.61 50.78
CA SER A 442 -32.72 -10.42 51.65
C SER A 442 -32.89 -9.15 50.81
N SER A 443 -33.42 -8.09 51.44
CA SER A 443 -33.66 -6.77 50.81
C SER A 443 -32.41 -6.13 50.21
N ASP A 444 -31.23 -6.57 50.65
CA ASP A 444 -29.95 -5.94 50.35
C ASP A 444 -29.28 -6.54 49.10
N VAL A 445 -29.94 -7.49 48.43
CA VAL A 445 -29.46 -8.16 47.21
C VAL A 445 -30.14 -7.56 46.00
N THR A 446 -29.35 -7.08 45.04
CA THR A 446 -29.86 -6.60 43.76
C THR A 446 -29.72 -7.71 42.72
N TRP A 447 -30.85 -8.10 42.11
CA TRP A 447 -30.86 -8.99 40.96
C TRP A 447 -30.39 -8.24 39.72
N VAL A 448 -29.39 -8.78 39.03
CA VAL A 448 -28.96 -8.23 37.74
C VAL A 448 -29.87 -8.84 36.68
N ASN A 449 -30.72 -8.01 36.05
CA ASN A 449 -31.52 -8.47 34.91
C ASN A 449 -30.59 -8.96 33.80
N ALA A 450 -30.86 -10.13 33.24
CA ALA A 450 -30.23 -10.53 32.00
C ALA A 450 -30.81 -9.69 30.86
N ASP A 451 -29.90 -8.98 30.19
CA ASP A 451 -30.05 -8.16 28.99
C ASP A 451 -31.47 -7.93 28.46
N ASN A 452 -31.87 -6.66 28.58
CA ASN A 452 -33.04 -6.08 27.97
C ASN A 452 -32.74 -5.79 26.50
N SER A 453 -32.66 -6.78 25.62
CA SER A 453 -32.69 -6.50 24.18
C SER A 453 -33.18 -7.68 23.34
N ASN A 454 -34.41 -7.53 22.85
CA ASN A 454 -34.88 -8.05 21.56
C ASN A 454 -34.88 -9.57 21.30
N ASP A 455 -35.49 -10.38 22.17
CA ASP A 455 -35.90 -11.72 21.75
C ASP A 455 -37.42 -11.92 21.77
N THR A 456 -37.94 -12.09 20.56
CA THR A 456 -39.32 -12.37 20.15
C THR A 456 -39.74 -13.83 20.36
N TYR A 457 -39.08 -14.57 21.26
CA TYR A 457 -39.53 -15.90 21.61
C TYR A 457 -40.67 -15.83 22.63
N ALA A 458 -41.86 -16.21 22.15
CA ALA A 458 -43.03 -16.53 22.94
C ALA A 458 -42.66 -17.50 24.09
N TYR A 459 -43.46 -17.50 25.17
CA TYR A 459 -43.24 -18.26 26.42
C TYR A 459 -42.37 -17.57 27.48
N ARG A 460 -42.65 -16.28 27.69
CA ARG A 460 -42.40 -15.60 28.97
C ARG A 460 -43.28 -16.23 30.07
N TYR A 461 -42.71 -17.06 30.93
CA TYR A 461 -43.25 -17.22 32.29
C TYR A 461 -42.75 -16.03 33.13
N ARG A 462 -43.64 -15.05 33.33
CA ARG A 462 -43.61 -14.18 34.52
C ARG A 462 -44.20 -15.01 35.64
N ASP A 463 -43.46 -15.23 36.71
CA ASP A 463 -44.10 -15.64 37.95
C ASP A 463 -44.44 -14.41 38.77
N ASN A 464 -45.65 -14.40 39.34
CA ASN A 464 -46.28 -13.26 40.02
C ASN A 464 -45.79 -13.11 41.46
N PHE A 465 -44.52 -13.40 41.72
CA PHE A 465 -43.89 -13.14 43.01
C PHE A 465 -43.25 -11.75 42.93
N GLY A 466 -43.82 -10.78 43.65
CA GLY A 466 -43.41 -9.37 43.64
C GLY A 466 -41.91 -9.12 43.81
N SER A 467 -41.51 -7.86 43.60
CA SER A 467 -40.13 -7.35 43.58
C SER A 467 -39.16 -8.07 44.53
N GLY A 468 -38.27 -8.91 43.98
CA GLY A 468 -37.19 -9.56 44.74
C GLY A 468 -37.02 -11.08 44.53
N VAL A 469 -37.75 -11.70 43.60
CA VAL A 469 -37.62 -13.14 43.31
C VAL A 469 -36.84 -13.37 42.02
N GLY A 470 -35.78 -14.17 42.09
CA GLY A 470 -34.92 -14.53 40.97
C GLY A 470 -35.22 -15.91 40.39
N ARG A 471 -34.91 -16.08 39.09
CA ARG A 471 -35.00 -17.38 38.39
C ARG A 471 -33.84 -18.28 38.76
N VAL A 472 -34.14 -19.57 38.82
CA VAL A 472 -33.20 -20.60 39.20
C VAL A 472 -33.35 -21.83 38.33
N ILE A 473 -32.22 -22.41 37.94
CA ILE A 473 -32.12 -23.52 37.00
C ILE A 473 -31.60 -24.74 37.76
N THR A 474 -32.41 -25.79 37.82
CA THR A 474 -31.96 -27.11 38.32
C THR A 474 -31.39 -27.89 37.15
N HIS A 475 -30.13 -28.26 37.22
CA HIS A 475 -29.47 -28.98 36.16
C HIS A 475 -29.80 -30.48 36.18
N PRO A 476 -30.23 -31.06 35.05
CA PRO A 476 -30.79 -32.41 34.97
C PRO A 476 -29.85 -33.54 35.41
N VAL A 477 -28.54 -33.41 35.21
CA VAL A 477 -27.59 -34.53 35.39
C VAL A 477 -27.02 -34.58 36.82
N ASN A 478 -26.89 -33.44 37.49
CA ASN A 478 -26.24 -33.37 38.81
C ASN A 478 -27.14 -32.73 39.88
N ASN A 479 -28.38 -32.36 39.54
CA ASN A 479 -29.34 -31.69 40.42
C ASN A 479 -28.83 -30.39 41.06
N ASN A 480 -27.79 -29.77 40.47
CA ASN A 480 -27.27 -28.50 40.94
C ASN A 480 -28.24 -27.38 40.58
N VAL A 481 -28.39 -26.43 41.49
CA VAL A 481 -29.33 -25.33 41.35
C VAL A 481 -28.56 -24.02 41.18
N PHE A 482 -28.68 -23.44 39.98
CA PHE A 482 -27.98 -22.22 39.57
C PHE A 482 -28.93 -21.03 39.61
N SER A 483 -28.57 -19.95 40.29
CA SER A 483 -29.31 -18.68 40.24
C SER A 483 -28.74 -17.74 39.19
N PHE A 484 -29.59 -16.89 38.60
CA PHE A 484 -29.14 -15.73 37.81
C PHE A 484 -28.12 -14.88 38.59
N PRO A 485 -27.21 -14.17 37.91
CA PRO A 485 -26.19 -13.35 38.56
C PRO A 485 -26.83 -12.33 39.51
N VAL A 486 -26.32 -12.31 40.74
CA VAL A 486 -26.67 -11.35 41.79
C VAL A 486 -25.43 -10.57 42.18
N SER A 487 -25.58 -9.27 42.42
CA SER A 487 -24.49 -8.46 42.97
C SER A 487 -24.53 -8.53 44.50
N LEU A 488 -23.43 -8.99 45.10
CA LEU A 488 -23.26 -9.13 46.55
C LEU A 488 -22.05 -8.31 47.02
N THR A 489 -22.16 -7.68 48.20
CA THR A 489 -21.04 -7.04 48.89
C THR A 489 -20.32 -8.03 49.80
N GLY A 490 -18.99 -8.10 49.75
CA GLY A 490 -18.15 -8.95 50.62
C GLY A 490 -18.26 -8.57 52.11
N GLY A 491 -17.98 -9.52 53.00
CA GLY A 491 -18.04 -9.32 54.46
C GLY A 491 -19.45 -9.27 55.06
N LYS A 492 -20.49 -9.55 54.26
CA LYS A 492 -21.89 -9.63 54.71
C LYS A 492 -22.41 -11.06 54.64
N VAL A 493 -23.31 -11.40 55.56
CA VAL A 493 -24.09 -12.64 55.53
C VAL A 493 -25.41 -12.37 54.81
N TYR A 494 -25.72 -13.20 53.82
CA TYR A 494 -26.96 -13.10 53.07
C TYR A 494 -27.81 -14.34 53.31
N ASN A 495 -29.08 -14.11 53.59
CA ASN A 495 -30.07 -15.16 53.77
C ASN A 495 -30.84 -15.32 52.47
N PHE A 496 -30.89 -16.55 52.00
CA PHE A 496 -31.62 -16.91 50.80
C PHE A 496 -32.64 -17.97 51.16
N THR A 497 -33.89 -17.71 50.80
CA THR A 497 -34.98 -18.64 51.03
C THR A 497 -35.43 -19.21 49.70
N CYS A 498 -35.42 -20.53 49.58
CA CYS A 498 -35.88 -21.21 48.39
C CYS A 498 -36.97 -22.24 48.74
N ARG A 499 -37.82 -22.54 47.77
CA ARG A 499 -38.76 -23.66 47.83
C ARG A 499 -38.58 -24.50 46.58
N ASN A 500 -38.89 -25.79 46.71
CA ASN A 500 -38.82 -26.72 45.61
C ASN A 500 -40.06 -27.60 45.59
N SER A 501 -41.08 -27.15 44.89
CA SER A 501 -42.42 -27.76 44.97
C SER A 501 -42.79 -28.61 43.75
N ASN A 502 -41.86 -28.88 42.83
CA ASN A 502 -42.14 -29.65 41.60
C ASN A 502 -41.17 -30.82 41.34
N VAL A 503 -40.31 -31.21 42.29
CA VAL A 503 -39.51 -32.45 42.10
C VAL A 503 -40.32 -33.69 42.41
N ASN A 504 -40.21 -34.68 41.51
CA ASN A 504 -40.67 -36.03 41.74
C ASN A 504 -39.57 -36.84 42.45
N GLY A 505 -39.89 -37.44 43.60
CA GLY A 505 -38.96 -38.24 44.39
C GLY A 505 -38.01 -37.44 45.29
N THR A 506 -37.02 -38.12 45.86
CA THR A 506 -35.98 -37.51 46.71
C THR A 506 -34.81 -37.05 45.85
N CYS A 507 -34.46 -35.77 45.91
CA CYS A 507 -33.29 -35.23 45.23
C CYS A 507 -32.35 -34.55 46.23
N THR A 508 -31.04 -34.70 46.01
CA THR A 508 -30.04 -33.83 46.64
C THR A 508 -29.88 -32.61 45.76
N THR A 509 -30.17 -31.44 46.32
CA THR A 509 -30.05 -30.17 45.64
C THR A 509 -28.89 -29.39 46.22
N MET A 510 -27.92 -29.02 45.38
CA MET A 510 -26.81 -28.16 45.77
C MET A 510 -27.11 -26.72 45.37
N PHE A 511 -26.96 -25.82 46.34
CA PHE A 511 -27.15 -24.39 46.22
C PHE A 511 -25.81 -23.71 46.33
N GLY A 512 -25.42 -22.92 45.34
CA GLY A 512 -24.12 -22.27 45.33
C GLY A 512 -24.18 -20.88 44.72
N ILE A 513 -23.28 -20.02 45.17
CA ILE A 513 -23.12 -18.66 44.63
C ILE A 513 -21.83 -18.61 43.84
N ASN A 514 -21.95 -18.18 42.60
CA ASN A 514 -20.88 -18.23 41.61
C ASN A 514 -20.58 -16.82 41.10
N MET A 515 -19.30 -16.54 40.86
CA MET A 515 -18.85 -15.28 40.27
C MET A 515 -19.23 -15.10 38.78
N SER A 516 -19.73 -16.14 38.10
CA SER A 516 -20.17 -16.06 36.70
C SER A 516 -21.59 -16.61 36.50
N LYS A 517 -22.33 -15.99 35.58
CA LYS A 517 -23.75 -16.26 35.27
C LYS A 517 -24.04 -17.64 34.67
N ASP A 518 -23.01 -18.24 34.09
CA ASP A 518 -23.00 -19.56 33.45
C ASP A 518 -22.48 -20.66 34.39
N ALA A 519 -22.33 -20.35 35.68
CA ALA A 519 -21.73 -21.21 36.69
C ALA A 519 -20.26 -21.59 36.44
N MET A 520 -19.54 -20.83 35.61
CA MET A 520 -18.12 -21.08 35.28
C MET A 520 -17.13 -20.32 36.18
N GLY A 521 -17.59 -19.41 37.02
CA GLY A 521 -16.74 -18.66 37.94
C GLY A 521 -16.43 -19.46 39.22
N ARG A 522 -15.64 -18.87 40.10
CA ARG A 522 -15.35 -19.46 41.42
C ARG A 522 -16.64 -19.55 42.24
N MET A 523 -16.90 -20.73 42.80
CA MET A 523 -17.96 -20.92 43.78
C MET A 523 -17.52 -20.29 45.10
N LEU A 524 -18.21 -19.24 45.51
CA LEU A 524 -17.87 -18.46 46.71
C LEU A 524 -18.35 -19.15 47.99
N ASN A 525 -19.51 -19.80 47.94
CA ASN A 525 -20.07 -20.60 49.03
C ASN A 525 -21.13 -21.56 48.46
N SER A 526 -21.35 -22.71 49.11
CA SER A 526 -22.41 -23.65 48.75
C SER A 526 -22.98 -24.42 49.94
N GLN A 527 -24.23 -24.86 49.82
CA GLN A 527 -24.91 -25.74 50.77
C GLN A 527 -25.76 -26.74 50.00
N SER A 528 -25.86 -27.97 50.52
CA SER A 528 -26.67 -29.01 49.90
C SER A 528 -27.80 -29.42 50.82
N LYS A 529 -28.95 -29.78 50.23
CA LYS A 529 -30.08 -30.34 50.96
C LYS A 529 -30.67 -31.51 50.19
N THR A 530 -30.76 -32.65 50.86
CA THR A 530 -31.44 -33.84 50.35
C THR A 530 -32.82 -33.93 50.97
N SER A 531 -33.85 -33.84 50.14
CA SER A 531 -35.22 -34.15 50.56
C SER A 531 -36.11 -34.44 49.35
N ALA A 532 -37.28 -35.03 49.60
CA ALA A 532 -38.37 -35.07 48.64
C ALA A 532 -38.92 -33.66 48.35
N LYS A 533 -40.09 -33.52 47.73
CA LYS A 533 -40.78 -32.24 47.50
C LYS A 533 -40.78 -31.31 48.74
N TRP A 534 -40.34 -30.04 48.60
CA TRP A 534 -40.37 -29.01 49.65
C TRP A 534 -41.57 -28.11 49.45
N ASN A 535 -42.67 -28.45 50.12
CA ASN A 535 -43.89 -27.66 50.09
C ASN A 535 -43.77 -26.34 50.90
N SER A 536 -42.71 -26.20 51.71
CA SER A 536 -42.40 -25.00 52.50
C SER A 536 -41.08 -24.35 52.10
N LEU A 537 -40.98 -23.05 52.35
CA LEU A 537 -39.76 -22.25 52.17
C LEU A 537 -38.67 -22.71 53.15
N SER A 538 -37.47 -22.99 52.63
CA SER A 538 -36.27 -23.33 53.40
C SER A 538 -35.25 -22.21 53.28
N THR A 539 -34.69 -21.76 54.42
CA THR A 539 -33.71 -20.67 54.45
C THR A 539 -32.30 -21.24 54.56
N PHE A 540 -31.41 -20.75 53.70
CA PHE A 540 -29.99 -21.05 53.65
C PHE A 540 -29.19 -19.76 53.87
N ASN A 541 -28.25 -19.80 54.80
CA ASN A 541 -27.41 -18.65 55.13
C ASN A 541 -26.05 -18.82 54.47
N PHE A 542 -25.69 -17.91 53.56
CA PHE A 542 -24.40 -17.93 52.90
C PHE A 542 -23.55 -16.77 53.43
N ASN A 543 -22.40 -17.12 54.03
CA ASN A 543 -21.42 -16.16 54.51
C ASN A 543 -20.28 -16.05 53.50
N PHE A 544 -19.91 -14.82 53.15
CA PHE A 544 -18.79 -14.55 52.27
C PHE A 544 -17.69 -13.90 53.11
N ALA A 545 -16.53 -14.56 53.18
CA ALA A 545 -15.33 -13.91 53.68
C ALA A 545 -15.08 -12.63 52.86
N ALA A 546 -14.61 -11.58 53.54
CA ALA A 546 -14.26 -10.29 52.93
C ALA A 546 -13.18 -10.46 51.85
#